data_AF-A0A2X0K7Q3-F1
#
_entry.id   AF-A0A2X0K7Q3-F1
#
_cell.length_a   1.000
_cell.length_b   1.000
_cell.length_c   1.000
_cell.angle_alpha   90.00
_cell.angle_beta   90.00
_cell.angle_gamma   90.00
#
_symmetry.space_group_name_H-M   'P 1'
#
loop_
_entity.id
_entity.type
_entity.pdbx_description
1 polymer ?
#
loop_
_entity_poly.entity_id
_entity_poly.type
_entity_poly.pdbx_seq_one_letter_code
_entity_poly.pdbx_strand_id
1 'polypeptide(L)'
;MAPKGTKFTRLILVVDEEQVALMCPEEDELKRPYGGTKKTSRFFRAARKINNQGRAVDVLLWQGTQDPTDQNLPKLVREGAHIRASLVVGTESQARMALGDKAIDGGAEPHKLRQGLDKGVVVVAGDGVKLEPGQASITVRTHYVDTDQAHEIAERAKARRSAVATKTHVEPVAQVYPLADIAAVLGDVPRMKTVNVLHRLTELNRGEYEDWTPQDLKAFLAEVGCEPHKSNGNPVVDRDRVLEAIADRAIDDVDDYEE
;
A
#
# COMPACT_ATOMS: atom_id res chain seq x y z
N MET A 1 18.16 0.74 10.56
CA MET A 1 17.27 1.83 10.99
C MET A 1 17.93 3.17 10.66
N ALA A 2 17.16 4.19 10.26
CA ALA A 2 17.74 5.51 9.95
C ALA A 2 18.32 6.20 11.21
N PRO A 3 19.38 7.01 11.08
CA PRO A 3 19.98 7.73 12.21
C PRO A 3 18.97 8.58 12.99
N LYS A 4 19.19 8.73 14.31
CA LYS A 4 18.38 9.60 15.17
C LYS A 4 18.41 11.04 14.65
N GLY A 5 17.23 11.64 14.43
CA GLY A 5 17.10 12.99 13.87
C GLY A 5 16.93 13.05 12.36
N THR A 6 16.91 11.90 11.66
CA THR A 6 16.55 11.84 10.24
C THR A 6 15.12 12.37 10.06
N LYS A 7 14.97 13.44 9.28
CA LYS A 7 13.67 13.99 8.88
C LYS A 7 13.32 13.44 7.50
N PHE A 8 12.30 12.60 7.43
CA PHE A 8 11.72 12.20 6.16
C PHE A 8 10.90 13.37 5.61
N THR A 9 11.05 13.65 4.32
CA THR A 9 10.12 14.57 3.66
C THR A 9 8.79 13.86 3.55
N ARG A 10 7.73 14.50 4.06
CA ARG A 10 6.38 13.96 3.99
C ARG A 10 6.01 13.56 2.56
N LEU A 11 5.55 12.34 2.39
CA LEU A 11 4.93 11.89 1.14
C LEU A 11 3.41 11.93 1.30
N ILE A 12 2.73 12.71 0.47
CA ILE A 12 1.27 12.76 0.43
C ILE A 12 0.82 12.15 -0.89
N LEU A 13 0.03 11.09 -0.79
CA LEU A 13 -0.62 10.42 -1.91
C LEU A 13 -2.07 10.88 -1.93
N VAL A 14 -2.54 11.36 -3.08
CA VAL A 14 -3.92 11.83 -3.26
C VAL A 14 -4.57 10.99 -4.34
N VAL A 15 -5.71 10.39 -4.00
CA VAL A 15 -6.56 9.62 -4.90
C VAL A 15 -7.90 10.34 -4.95
N ASP A 16 -8.19 10.98 -6.07
CA ASP A 16 -9.38 11.83 -6.21
C ASP A 16 -10.68 11.01 -6.21
N GLU A 17 -10.67 9.87 -6.90
CA GLU A 17 -11.77 8.91 -6.90
C GLU A 17 -11.24 7.49 -6.63
N GLU A 18 -11.37 7.07 -5.38
CA GLU A 18 -10.89 5.77 -4.90
C GLU A 18 -11.66 4.62 -5.54
N GLN A 19 -12.96 4.81 -5.82
CA GLN A 19 -13.76 3.78 -6.47
C GLN A 19 -13.18 3.40 -7.84
N VAL A 20 -12.68 4.36 -8.61
CA VAL A 20 -12.05 4.09 -9.91
C VAL A 20 -10.77 3.25 -9.75
N ALA A 21 -9.97 3.52 -8.71
CA ALA A 21 -8.78 2.74 -8.42
C ALA A 21 -9.13 1.32 -7.97
N LEU A 22 -10.15 1.15 -7.13
CA LEU A 22 -10.61 -0.14 -6.63
C LEU A 22 -11.36 -0.96 -7.67
N MET A 23 -11.99 -0.35 -8.67
CA MET A 23 -12.70 -1.05 -9.74
C MET A 23 -11.86 -1.21 -11.02
N CYS A 24 -10.58 -0.83 -10.99
CA CYS A 24 -9.71 -0.98 -12.15
C CYS A 24 -9.63 -2.46 -12.58
N PRO A 25 -10.09 -2.81 -13.79
CA PRO A 25 -10.15 -4.20 -14.26
C PRO A 25 -8.80 -4.68 -14.82
N GLU A 26 -7.87 -3.75 -15.02
CA GLU A 26 -6.59 -4.01 -15.65
C GLU A 26 -5.66 -4.82 -14.72
N GLU A 27 -4.79 -5.61 -15.34
CA GLU A 27 -3.78 -6.42 -14.66
C GLU A 27 -2.38 -6.02 -15.12
N ASP A 28 -1.38 -6.23 -14.27
CA ASP A 28 0.02 -6.12 -14.68
C ASP A 28 0.50 -7.35 -15.47
N GLU A 29 1.74 -7.30 -15.94
CA GLU A 29 2.38 -8.36 -16.73
C GLU A 29 2.40 -9.73 -16.03
N LEU A 30 2.27 -9.75 -14.69
CA LEU A 30 2.23 -10.95 -13.86
C LEU A 30 0.81 -11.36 -13.47
N LYS A 31 -0.21 -10.84 -14.16
CA LYS A 31 -1.63 -11.14 -13.90
C LYS A 31 -2.10 -10.71 -12.51
N ARG A 32 -1.48 -9.67 -11.94
CA ARG A 32 -1.95 -9.08 -10.69
C ARG A 32 -2.88 -7.91 -10.99
N PRO A 33 -4.08 -7.88 -10.42
CA PRO A 33 -5.02 -6.81 -10.72
C PRO A 33 -4.57 -5.50 -10.09
N TYR A 34 -4.76 -4.39 -10.81
CA TYR A 34 -4.47 -3.06 -10.26
C TYR A 34 -5.50 -2.67 -9.20
N GLY A 35 -6.78 -2.89 -9.50
CA GLY A 35 -7.91 -2.73 -8.59
C GLY A 35 -8.36 -4.04 -7.97
N GLY A 36 -9.40 -3.98 -7.16
CA GLY A 36 -10.06 -5.11 -6.52
C GLY A 36 -9.96 -5.06 -5.01
N THR A 37 -10.65 -5.99 -4.37
CA THR A 37 -10.81 -6.07 -2.90
C THR A 37 -9.92 -7.13 -2.25
N LYS A 38 -9.24 -7.93 -3.08
CA LYS A 38 -8.37 -9.03 -2.65
C LYS A 38 -6.96 -8.53 -2.33
N LYS A 39 -6.21 -9.26 -1.50
CA LYS A 39 -4.82 -8.93 -1.16
C LYS A 39 -3.89 -8.89 -2.39
N THR A 40 -4.25 -9.57 -3.49
CA THR A 40 -3.55 -9.52 -4.78
C THR A 40 -3.72 -8.20 -5.55
N SER A 41 -4.78 -7.43 -5.25
CA SER A 41 -4.99 -6.08 -5.79
C SER A 41 -3.88 -5.15 -5.34
N ARG A 42 -3.19 -4.54 -6.30
CA ARG A 42 -2.07 -3.64 -6.03
C ARG A 42 -2.52 -2.43 -5.22
N PHE A 43 -3.62 -1.80 -5.61
CA PHE A 43 -4.14 -0.61 -4.94
C PHE A 43 -4.62 -0.91 -3.53
N PHE A 44 -5.47 -1.94 -3.36
CA PHE A 44 -6.01 -2.32 -2.05
C PHE A 44 -4.91 -2.65 -1.05
N ARG A 45 -3.91 -3.43 -1.46
CA ARG A 45 -2.77 -3.79 -0.61
C ARG A 45 -1.94 -2.57 -0.23
N ALA A 46 -1.71 -1.65 -1.17
CA ALA A 46 -0.98 -0.41 -0.91
C ALA A 46 -1.71 0.47 0.11
N ALA A 47 -3.00 0.73 -0.12
CA ALA A 47 -3.83 1.54 0.77
C ALA A 47 -3.85 0.98 2.20
N ARG A 48 -4.06 -0.33 2.35
CA ARG A 48 -4.03 -1.00 3.67
C ARG A 48 -2.68 -0.85 4.38
N LYS A 49 -1.56 -1.08 3.67
CA LYS A 49 -0.21 -0.95 4.26
C LYS A 49 0.08 0.49 4.68
N ILE A 50 -0.31 1.48 3.87
CA ILE A 50 -0.13 2.89 4.20
C ILE A 50 -1.00 3.28 5.39
N ASN A 51 -2.26 2.85 5.45
CA ASN A 51 -3.13 3.14 6.60
C ASN A 51 -2.55 2.57 7.90
N ASN A 52 -2.00 1.36 7.87
CA ASN A 52 -1.43 0.70 9.04
C ASN A 52 -0.11 1.31 9.53
N GLN A 53 0.80 1.68 8.61
CA GLN A 53 2.19 2.01 8.96
C GLN A 53 2.66 3.38 8.47
N GLY A 54 1.95 4.02 7.55
CA GLY A 54 2.35 5.26 6.89
C GLY A 54 2.61 6.40 7.87
N ARG A 55 1.82 6.48 8.95
CA ARG A 55 2.01 7.49 10.02
C ARG A 55 3.40 7.44 10.65
N ALA A 56 3.97 6.25 10.84
CA ALA A 56 5.30 6.10 11.45
C ALA A 56 6.45 6.57 10.54
N VAL A 57 6.19 6.64 9.23
CA VAL A 57 7.19 6.98 8.19
C VAL A 57 6.84 8.27 7.43
N ASP A 58 5.91 9.08 7.95
CA ASP A 58 5.43 10.34 7.35
C ASP A 58 4.90 10.18 5.90
N VAL A 59 4.23 9.06 5.64
CA VAL A 59 3.49 8.78 4.40
C VAL A 59 2.00 8.87 4.70
N LEU A 60 1.30 9.77 4.01
CA LEU A 60 -0.12 10.03 4.18
C LEU A 60 -0.88 9.71 2.90
N LEU A 61 -2.05 9.10 3.02
CA LEU A 61 -2.96 8.81 1.93
C LEU A 61 -4.25 9.61 2.12
N TRP A 62 -4.65 10.35 1.08
CA TRP A 62 -5.91 11.07 0.96
C TRP A 62 -6.75 10.40 -0.11
N GLN A 63 -7.97 10.00 0.26
CA GLN A 63 -8.86 9.20 -0.58
C GLN A 63 -10.19 9.95 -0.68
N GLY A 64 -10.55 10.35 -1.90
CA GLY A 64 -11.85 10.91 -2.23
C GLY A 64 -12.73 9.85 -2.88
N THR A 65 -14.05 9.96 -2.67
CA THR A 65 -15.03 9.16 -3.40
C THR A 65 -16.39 9.85 -3.37
N GLN A 66 -17.12 9.81 -4.49
CA GLN A 66 -18.43 10.42 -4.60
C GLN A 66 -19.56 9.57 -4.03
N ASP A 67 -19.44 8.23 -4.10
CA ASP A 67 -20.50 7.30 -3.67
C ASP A 67 -19.95 6.20 -2.76
N PRO A 68 -19.95 6.43 -1.43
CA PRO A 68 -19.40 5.47 -0.48
C PRO A 68 -20.36 4.30 -0.27
N THR A 69 -20.15 3.21 -1.01
CA THR A 69 -20.91 1.96 -0.87
C THR A 69 -20.00 0.79 -0.48
N ASP A 70 -20.59 -0.24 0.16
CA ASP A 70 -19.86 -1.46 0.54
C ASP A 70 -19.29 -2.23 -0.67
N GLN A 71 -19.94 -2.14 -1.83
CA GLN A 71 -19.47 -2.81 -3.05
C GLN A 71 -18.18 -2.18 -3.59
N ASN A 72 -17.99 -0.89 -3.32
CA ASN A 72 -16.95 -0.08 -3.95
C ASN A 72 -15.81 0.29 -3.01
N LEU A 73 -16.03 0.22 -1.69
CA LEU A 73 -15.05 0.58 -0.65
C LEU A 73 -14.87 -0.57 0.35
N PRO A 74 -13.83 -1.42 0.17
CA PRO A 74 -13.54 -2.51 1.09
C PRO A 74 -13.39 -2.04 2.52
N LYS A 75 -14.06 -2.74 3.45
CA LYS A 75 -14.08 -2.45 4.89
C LYS A 75 -12.68 -2.20 5.46
N LEU A 76 -11.69 -3.01 5.10
CA LEU A 76 -10.32 -2.90 5.59
C LEU A 76 -9.60 -1.60 5.17
N VAL A 77 -9.91 -1.06 4.00
CA VAL A 77 -9.34 0.22 3.56
C VAL A 77 -10.07 1.36 4.25
N ARG A 78 -11.41 1.30 4.25
CA ARG A 78 -12.29 2.26 4.89
C ARG A 78 -11.93 2.43 6.36
N GLU A 79 -11.90 1.35 7.15
CA GLU A 79 -11.63 1.34 8.60
C GLU A 79 -10.18 1.65 8.96
N GLY A 80 -9.25 1.50 8.02
CA GLY A 80 -7.88 1.98 8.21
C GLY A 80 -7.74 3.50 8.19
N ALA A 81 -8.71 4.25 7.65
CA ALA A 81 -8.64 5.71 7.61
C ALA A 81 -8.87 6.33 8.99
N HIS A 82 -7.81 6.88 9.58
CA HIS A 82 -7.85 7.48 10.93
C HIS A 82 -8.67 8.77 11.04
N ILE A 83 -8.77 9.53 9.95
CA ILE A 83 -9.60 10.74 9.85
C ILE A 83 -10.56 10.50 8.70
N ARG A 84 -11.84 10.76 8.95
CA ARG A 84 -12.91 10.61 7.98
C ARG A 84 -13.69 11.90 7.88
N ALA A 85 -14.06 12.26 6.66
CA ALA A 85 -14.79 13.48 6.37
C ALA A 85 -15.88 13.18 5.36
N SER A 86 -17.04 13.81 5.54
CA SER A 86 -18.19 13.62 4.67
C SER A 86 -18.83 14.97 4.38
N LEU A 87 -18.95 15.28 3.09
CA LEU A 87 -19.88 16.27 2.57
C LEU A 87 -21.31 15.70 2.65
N VAL A 88 -22.28 16.42 2.09
CA VAL A 88 -23.64 15.89 1.94
C VAL A 88 -23.64 14.56 1.20
N VAL A 89 -24.33 13.57 1.77
CA VAL A 89 -24.61 12.26 1.17
C VAL A 89 -26.12 12.01 1.21
N GLY A 90 -26.63 11.11 0.37
CA GLY A 90 -28.08 10.95 0.19
C GLY A 90 -28.79 10.20 1.31
N THR A 91 -28.07 9.36 2.06
CA THR A 91 -28.68 8.43 3.03
C THR A 91 -27.84 8.27 4.30
N GLU A 92 -28.48 7.85 5.40
CA GLU A 92 -27.75 7.51 6.64
C GLU A 92 -26.79 6.32 6.42
N SER A 93 -27.14 5.37 5.55
CA SER A 93 -26.26 4.26 5.18
C SER A 93 -24.95 4.77 4.57
N GLN A 94 -25.02 5.66 3.57
CA GLN A 94 -23.83 6.30 3.00
C GLN A 94 -23.05 7.13 4.04
N ALA A 95 -23.75 7.76 4.99
CA ALA A 95 -23.10 8.48 6.08
C ALA A 95 -22.30 7.56 7.00
N ARG A 96 -22.84 6.38 7.35
CA ARG A 96 -22.14 5.34 8.12
C ARG A 96 -20.93 4.81 7.35
N MET A 97 -21.05 4.65 6.04
CA MET A 97 -19.89 4.28 5.20
C MET A 97 -18.81 5.37 5.22
N ALA A 98 -19.19 6.63 5.08
CA ALA A 98 -18.25 7.74 5.01
C ALA A 98 -17.56 8.03 6.36
N LEU A 99 -18.30 8.07 7.48
CA LEU A 99 -17.79 8.50 8.79
C LEU A 99 -17.58 7.37 9.80
N GLY A 100 -18.24 6.22 9.60
CA GLY A 100 -18.25 5.10 10.55
C GLY A 100 -19.36 5.21 11.59
N ASP A 101 -19.79 4.05 12.09
CA ASP A 101 -20.94 3.93 12.99
C ASP A 101 -20.79 4.77 14.27
N LYS A 102 -19.61 4.73 14.90
CA LYS A 102 -19.32 5.52 16.11
C LYS A 102 -19.62 7.01 15.95
N ALA A 103 -19.32 7.58 14.78
CA ALA A 103 -19.56 8.99 14.52
C ALA A 103 -21.06 9.28 14.36
N ILE A 104 -21.77 8.44 13.59
CA ILE A 104 -23.21 8.58 13.34
C ILE A 104 -24.01 8.35 14.62
N ASP A 105 -23.71 7.30 15.37
CA ASP A 105 -24.33 6.99 16.67
C ASP A 105 -24.02 8.08 17.71
N GLY A 106 -22.90 8.79 17.55
CA GLY A 106 -22.53 9.97 18.32
C GLY A 106 -23.13 11.29 17.81
N GLY A 107 -24.07 11.25 16.87
CA GLY A 107 -24.83 12.41 16.40
C GLY A 107 -24.30 13.10 15.13
N ALA A 108 -23.37 12.48 14.40
CA ALA A 108 -22.97 12.99 13.09
C ALA A 108 -24.07 12.75 12.04
N GLU A 109 -24.51 13.81 11.34
CA GLU A 109 -25.65 13.73 10.41
C GLU A 109 -25.34 14.35 9.03
N PRO A 110 -24.28 13.93 8.31
CA PRO A 110 -23.97 14.50 6.99
C PRO A 110 -25.08 14.27 5.95
N HIS A 111 -25.90 13.21 6.14
CA HIS A 111 -27.05 12.91 5.30
C HIS A 111 -28.24 13.88 5.49
N LYS A 112 -28.21 14.72 6.53
CA LYS A 112 -29.21 15.79 6.75
C LYS A 112 -28.76 17.15 6.23
N LEU A 113 -27.53 17.26 5.74
CA LEU A 113 -27.08 18.45 5.03
C LEU A 113 -27.92 18.64 3.77
N ARG A 114 -28.27 19.88 3.45
CA ARG A 114 -29.14 20.18 2.31
C ARG A 114 -28.30 20.24 1.05
N GLN A 115 -28.53 19.30 0.14
CA GLN A 115 -27.85 19.23 -1.14
C GLN A 115 -28.00 20.56 -1.91
N GLY A 116 -26.87 21.12 -2.36
CA GLY A 116 -26.83 22.39 -3.08
C GLY A 116 -26.93 23.65 -2.21
N LEU A 117 -27.44 23.58 -0.98
CA LEU A 117 -27.53 24.72 -0.06
C LEU A 117 -26.36 24.76 0.93
N ASP A 118 -26.01 23.63 1.53
CA ASP A 118 -24.94 23.53 2.53
C ASP A 118 -23.57 23.24 1.86
N LYS A 119 -23.31 23.89 0.71
CA LYS A 119 -22.04 23.74 -0.02
C LYS A 119 -20.85 24.13 0.85
N GLY A 120 -19.85 23.26 0.86
CA GLY A 120 -18.64 23.41 1.66
C GLY A 120 -18.82 23.10 3.15
N VAL A 121 -19.98 22.62 3.60
CA VAL A 121 -20.15 22.10 4.96
C VAL A 121 -19.71 20.65 5.00
N VAL A 122 -18.73 20.33 5.85
CA VAL A 122 -18.13 19.00 6.00
C VAL A 122 -18.28 18.56 7.44
N VAL A 123 -18.71 17.32 7.65
CA VAL A 123 -18.66 16.66 8.96
C VAL A 123 -17.38 15.83 9.02
N VAL A 124 -16.59 15.98 10.08
CA VAL A 124 -15.28 15.33 10.24
C VAL A 124 -15.23 14.56 11.56
N ALA A 125 -14.68 13.35 11.53
CA ALA A 125 -14.49 12.48 12.70
C ALA A 125 -13.12 11.78 12.66
N GLY A 126 -12.66 11.28 13.80
CA GLY A 126 -11.45 10.45 13.92
C GLY A 126 -10.36 11.01 14.84
N ASP A 127 -9.37 10.18 15.15
CA ASP A 127 -8.39 10.40 16.23
C ASP A 127 -7.41 11.56 15.96
N GLY A 128 -7.31 12.02 14.71
CA GLY A 128 -6.48 13.15 14.33
C GLY A 128 -7.15 14.53 14.46
N VAL A 129 -8.42 14.56 14.88
CA VAL A 129 -9.23 15.77 14.96
C VAL A 129 -9.35 16.22 16.41
N LYS A 130 -9.18 17.52 16.67
CA LYS A 130 -9.44 18.10 18.00
C LYS A 130 -10.96 18.17 18.21
N LEU A 131 -11.49 17.29 19.05
CA LEU A 131 -12.90 17.22 19.43
C LEU A 131 -13.03 17.59 20.91
N GLU A 132 -14.09 18.29 21.27
CA GLU A 132 -14.39 18.55 22.68
C GLU A 132 -14.82 17.25 23.38
N PRO A 133 -14.65 17.12 24.71
CA PRO A 133 -15.07 15.93 25.45
C PRO A 133 -16.52 15.58 25.16
N GLY A 134 -16.77 14.33 24.75
CA GLY A 134 -18.10 13.82 24.40
C GLY A 134 -18.54 14.07 22.96
N GLN A 135 -17.78 14.82 22.16
CA GLN A 135 -18.05 14.94 20.72
C GLN A 135 -17.46 13.77 19.94
N ALA A 136 -18.28 13.14 19.09
CA ALA A 136 -17.82 12.10 18.16
C ALA A 136 -17.41 12.64 16.78
N SER A 137 -17.80 13.88 16.46
CA SER A 137 -17.50 14.57 15.21
C SER A 137 -17.57 16.09 15.38
N ILE A 138 -17.06 16.82 14.40
CA ILE A 138 -17.19 18.28 14.28
C ILE A 138 -17.72 18.62 12.88
N THR A 139 -18.59 19.63 12.80
CA THR A 139 -19.03 20.20 11.52
C THR A 139 -18.24 21.48 11.25
N VAL A 140 -17.60 21.54 10.08
CA VAL A 140 -16.76 22.66 9.66
C VAL A 140 -17.20 23.19 8.31
N ARG A 141 -16.93 24.46 8.04
CA ARG A 141 -17.10 25.05 6.70
C ARG A 141 -15.75 25.19 6.02
N THR A 142 -15.63 24.65 4.81
CA THR A 142 -14.41 24.72 4.01
C THR A 142 -14.27 26.07 3.31
N HIS A 143 -13.04 26.35 2.90
CA HIS A 143 -12.77 27.44 1.97
C HIS A 143 -13.24 27.06 0.56
N TYR A 144 -13.98 27.97 -0.07
CA TYR A 144 -14.30 27.85 -1.47
C TYR A 144 -13.12 28.34 -2.30
N VAL A 145 -12.69 27.51 -3.25
CA VAL A 145 -11.70 27.84 -4.27
C VAL A 145 -12.39 27.65 -5.61
N ASP A 146 -12.51 28.74 -6.37
CA ASP A 146 -13.09 28.68 -7.72
C ASP A 146 -12.07 28.16 -8.75
N THR A 147 -12.52 28.02 -10.00
CA THR A 147 -11.70 27.51 -11.10
C THR A 147 -10.49 28.38 -11.41
N ASP A 148 -10.63 29.70 -11.37
CA ASP A 148 -9.55 30.63 -11.71
C ASP A 148 -8.51 30.65 -10.59
N GLN A 149 -8.95 30.65 -9.33
CA GLN A 149 -8.08 30.50 -8.16
C GLN A 149 -7.36 29.15 -8.18
N ALA A 150 -8.03 28.07 -8.56
CA ALA A 150 -7.42 26.75 -8.70
C ALA A 150 -6.34 26.74 -9.79
N HIS A 151 -6.60 27.38 -10.94
CA HIS A 151 -5.60 27.56 -11.99
C HIS A 151 -4.40 28.37 -11.50
N GLU A 152 -4.61 29.47 -10.79
CA GLU A 152 -3.52 30.28 -10.21
C GLU A 152 -2.66 29.43 -9.24
N ILE A 153 -3.30 28.66 -8.37
CA ILE A 153 -2.61 27.75 -7.44
C ILE A 153 -1.80 26.70 -8.21
N ALA A 154 -2.39 26.09 -9.24
CA ALA A 154 -1.75 25.06 -10.04
C ALA A 154 -0.54 25.61 -10.80
N GLU A 155 -0.63 26.79 -11.40
CA GLU A 155 0.50 27.43 -12.10
C GLU A 155 1.64 27.78 -11.15
N ARG A 156 1.34 28.32 -9.97
CA ARG A 156 2.37 28.55 -8.93
C ARG A 156 3.03 27.24 -8.48
N ALA A 157 2.27 26.16 -8.37
CA ALA A 157 2.80 24.84 -8.03
C ALA A 157 3.70 24.29 -9.14
N LYS A 158 3.30 24.41 -10.42
CA LYS A 158 4.11 24.01 -11.57
C LYS A 158 5.42 24.80 -11.64
N ALA A 159 5.38 26.12 -11.44
CA ALA A 159 6.57 26.97 -11.44
C ALA A 159 7.56 26.61 -10.33
N ARG A 160 7.06 26.21 -9.15
CA ARG A 160 7.92 25.68 -8.07
C ARG A 160 8.49 24.31 -8.44
N ARG A 161 7.69 23.45 -9.09
CA ARG A 161 8.13 22.12 -9.51
C ARG A 161 9.18 22.18 -10.61
N SER A 162 9.11 23.11 -11.55
CA SER A 162 10.11 23.24 -12.63
C SER A 162 11.51 23.57 -12.12
N ALA A 163 11.63 24.13 -10.92
CA ALA A 163 12.91 24.37 -10.26
C ALA A 163 13.47 23.14 -9.53
N VAL A 164 12.73 22.03 -9.47
CA VAL A 164 13.12 20.78 -8.81
C VAL A 164 13.41 19.73 -9.88
N ALA A 165 14.61 19.14 -9.82
CA ALA A 165 14.91 17.95 -10.60
C ALA A 165 14.05 16.79 -10.10
N THR A 166 12.87 16.60 -10.71
CA THR A 166 12.01 15.47 -10.40
C THR A 166 12.51 14.26 -11.16
N LYS A 167 12.67 13.11 -10.49
CA LYS A 167 12.77 11.81 -11.18
C LYS A 167 11.46 11.58 -11.93
N THR A 168 11.37 12.04 -13.17
CA THR A 168 10.23 11.82 -14.08
C THR A 168 10.05 10.34 -14.41
N HIS A 169 11.10 9.55 -14.15
CA HIS A 169 11.13 8.10 -14.21
C HIS A 169 11.85 7.65 -12.94
N VAL A 170 11.13 7.09 -11.98
CA VAL A 170 11.75 6.03 -11.19
C VAL A 170 11.73 4.87 -12.16
N GLU A 171 12.86 4.56 -12.80
CA GLU A 171 12.95 3.24 -13.43
C GLU A 171 12.49 2.25 -12.37
N PRO A 172 11.48 1.41 -12.66
CA PRO A 172 11.08 0.40 -11.71
C PRO A 172 12.36 -0.33 -11.33
N VAL A 173 12.78 -0.18 -10.06
CA VAL A 173 13.83 -1.03 -9.53
C VAL A 173 13.28 -2.42 -9.75
N ALA A 174 13.90 -3.18 -10.66
CA ALA A 174 13.43 -4.51 -11.02
C ALA A 174 13.09 -5.21 -9.72
N GLN A 175 11.82 -5.58 -9.53
CA GLN A 175 11.39 -6.13 -8.27
C GLN A 175 12.11 -7.46 -8.10
N VAL A 176 13.18 -7.45 -7.29
CA VAL A 176 14.01 -8.63 -7.07
C VAL A 176 13.18 -9.61 -6.25
N TYR A 177 13.13 -10.86 -6.72
CA TYR A 177 12.49 -11.96 -6.01
C TYR A 177 13.55 -13.01 -5.70
N PRO A 178 14.29 -12.90 -4.58
CA PRO A 178 15.46 -13.74 -4.36
C PRO A 178 15.18 -15.25 -4.40
N LEU A 179 13.99 -15.68 -3.98
CA LEU A 179 13.62 -17.10 -4.06
C LEU A 179 13.40 -17.57 -5.52
N ALA A 180 12.82 -16.71 -6.37
CA ALA A 180 12.66 -16.99 -7.81
C ALA A 180 14.00 -16.95 -8.54
N ASP A 181 14.88 -16.02 -8.18
CA ASP A 181 16.24 -15.93 -8.72
C ASP A 181 17.05 -17.16 -8.33
N ILE A 182 16.94 -17.65 -7.08
CA ILE A 182 17.55 -18.91 -6.64
C ILE A 182 17.03 -20.09 -7.47
N ALA A 183 15.71 -20.18 -7.70
CA ALA A 183 15.14 -21.23 -8.54
C ALA A 183 15.66 -21.15 -9.99
N ALA A 184 15.76 -19.94 -10.55
CA ALA A 184 16.26 -19.70 -11.89
C ALA A 184 17.74 -20.12 -12.04
N VAL A 185 18.60 -19.77 -11.08
CA VAL A 185 20.03 -20.14 -11.15
C VAL A 185 20.28 -21.63 -10.92
N LEU A 186 19.40 -22.31 -10.15
CA LEU A 186 19.40 -23.76 -10.01
C LEU A 186 19.08 -24.46 -11.34
N GLY A 187 18.20 -23.86 -12.15
CA GLY A 187 17.77 -24.41 -13.44
C GLY A 187 17.12 -25.77 -13.24
N ASP A 188 17.56 -26.79 -13.97
CA ASP A 188 17.07 -28.17 -13.84
C ASP A 188 17.95 -29.05 -12.93
N VAL A 189 18.97 -28.48 -12.30
CA VAL A 189 19.89 -29.25 -11.45
C VAL A 189 19.18 -29.57 -10.13
N PRO A 190 19.12 -30.84 -9.69
CA PRO A 190 18.41 -31.21 -8.46
C PRO A 190 18.92 -30.48 -7.21
N ARG A 191 20.24 -30.22 -7.17
CA ARG A 191 20.90 -29.50 -6.08
C ARG A 191 22.19 -28.85 -6.53
N MET A 192 22.54 -27.74 -5.89
CA MET A 192 23.74 -26.97 -6.22
C MET A 192 24.51 -26.55 -4.99
N LYS A 193 25.84 -26.55 -5.06
CA LYS A 193 26.68 -26.02 -3.98
C LYS A 193 26.32 -24.55 -3.72
N THR A 194 26.19 -24.17 -2.45
CA THR A 194 25.84 -22.81 -2.02
C THR A 194 26.73 -21.74 -2.68
N VAL A 195 28.03 -22.01 -2.81
CA VAL A 195 28.98 -21.10 -3.46
C VAL A 195 28.67 -20.90 -4.94
N ASN A 196 28.24 -21.96 -5.64
CA ASN A 196 27.86 -21.85 -7.06
C ASN A 196 26.53 -21.12 -7.23
N VAL A 197 25.59 -21.28 -6.29
CA VAL A 197 24.35 -20.51 -6.25
C VAL A 197 24.67 -19.02 -6.14
N LEU A 198 25.51 -18.63 -5.17
CA LEU A 198 25.95 -17.23 -5.00
C LEU A 198 26.63 -16.69 -6.25
N HIS A 199 27.57 -17.44 -6.84
CA HIS A 199 28.24 -17.02 -8.08
C HIS A 199 27.23 -16.73 -9.20
N ARG A 200 26.27 -17.64 -9.42
CA ARG A 200 25.25 -17.48 -10.46
C ARG A 200 24.27 -16.36 -10.15
N LEU A 201 23.95 -16.12 -8.87
CA LEU A 201 23.15 -14.98 -8.44
C LEU A 201 23.88 -13.66 -8.74
N THR A 202 25.16 -13.56 -8.41
CA THR A 202 25.98 -12.39 -8.75
C THR A 202 26.11 -12.19 -10.27
N GLU A 203 26.14 -13.27 -11.07
CA GLU A 203 26.08 -13.19 -12.53
C GLU A 203 24.71 -12.72 -13.04
N LEU A 204 23.62 -13.17 -12.41
CA LEU A 204 22.25 -12.80 -12.76
C LEU A 204 21.96 -11.34 -12.43
N ASN A 205 22.33 -10.89 -11.23
CA ASN A 205 22.12 -9.52 -10.76
C ASN A 205 23.21 -9.11 -9.76
N ARG A 206 24.33 -8.63 -10.30
CA ARG A 206 25.49 -8.22 -9.50
C ARG A 206 25.14 -7.18 -8.44
N GLY A 207 24.34 -6.17 -8.80
CA GLY A 207 24.03 -5.07 -7.90
C GLY A 207 23.23 -5.46 -6.65
N GLU A 208 22.58 -6.62 -6.67
CA GLU A 208 21.85 -7.16 -5.52
C GLU A 208 22.66 -8.19 -4.74
N TYR A 209 23.35 -9.09 -5.46
CA TYR A 209 23.92 -10.31 -4.87
C TYR A 209 25.44 -10.29 -4.70
N GLU A 210 26.14 -9.20 -5.05
CA GLU A 210 27.61 -9.14 -4.88
C GLU A 210 28.06 -9.26 -3.41
N ASP A 211 27.28 -8.71 -2.49
CA ASP A 211 27.59 -8.70 -1.06
C ASP A 211 27.03 -9.92 -0.31
N TRP A 212 26.25 -10.78 -0.96
CA TRP A 212 25.65 -11.94 -0.32
C TRP A 212 26.72 -12.98 0.06
N THR A 213 26.80 -13.28 1.35
CA THR A 213 27.66 -14.34 1.88
C THR A 213 26.92 -15.68 1.96
N PRO A 214 27.63 -16.81 2.13
CA PRO A 214 26.99 -18.09 2.44
C PRO A 214 26.10 -18.04 3.69
N GLN A 215 26.40 -17.17 4.65
CA GLN A 215 25.60 -16.95 5.85
C GLN A 215 24.30 -16.21 5.52
N ASP A 216 24.34 -15.21 4.65
CA ASP A 216 23.15 -14.47 4.22
C ASP A 216 22.19 -15.37 3.43
N LEU A 217 22.72 -16.14 2.47
CA LEU A 217 21.91 -17.11 1.71
C LEU A 217 21.33 -18.20 2.63
N LYS A 218 22.09 -18.66 3.62
CA LYS A 218 21.58 -19.60 4.62
C LYS A 218 20.46 -18.97 5.44
N ALA A 219 20.64 -17.76 5.95
CA ALA A 219 19.64 -17.06 6.76
C ALA A 219 18.35 -16.85 5.97
N PHE A 220 18.46 -16.35 4.73
CA PHE A 220 17.32 -16.17 3.84
C PHE A 220 16.55 -17.46 3.58
N LEU A 221 17.25 -18.55 3.26
CA LEU A 221 16.61 -19.85 3.02
C LEU A 221 16.04 -20.48 4.29
N ALA A 222 16.57 -20.16 5.48
CA ALA A 222 16.03 -20.62 6.75
C ALA A 222 14.64 -20.06 7.03
N GLU A 223 14.41 -18.78 6.69
CA GLU A 223 13.11 -18.12 6.86
C GLU A 223 11.99 -18.79 6.07
N VAL A 224 12.34 -19.53 5.01
CA VAL A 224 11.39 -20.27 4.15
C VAL A 224 11.55 -21.79 4.26
N GLY A 225 12.14 -22.28 5.35
CA GLY A 225 12.25 -23.72 5.62
C GLY A 225 13.16 -24.49 4.64
N CYS A 226 13.99 -23.80 3.87
CA CYS A 226 14.84 -24.35 2.80
C CYS A 226 16.33 -24.36 3.14
N GLU A 227 16.68 -24.43 4.42
CA GLU A 227 18.07 -24.33 4.87
C GLU A 227 19.02 -25.25 4.06
N PRO A 228 20.15 -24.70 3.56
CA PRO A 228 21.17 -25.50 2.92
C PRO A 228 21.65 -26.65 3.82
N HIS A 229 21.67 -27.86 3.27
CA HIS A 229 22.10 -29.06 3.99
C HIS A 229 23.45 -29.57 3.46
N LYS A 230 24.07 -30.50 4.19
CA LYS A 230 25.36 -31.10 3.77
C LYS A 230 25.12 -32.27 2.82
N SER A 231 25.75 -32.20 1.65
CA SER A 231 25.86 -33.31 0.70
C SER A 231 27.31 -33.52 0.31
N ASN A 232 27.83 -34.73 0.55
CA ASN A 232 29.24 -35.07 0.32
C ASN A 232 30.21 -34.01 0.90
N GLY A 233 29.96 -33.59 2.15
CA GLY A 233 30.75 -32.59 2.89
C GLY A 233 30.50 -31.12 2.51
N ASN A 234 29.81 -30.85 1.39
CA ASN A 234 29.58 -29.51 0.87
C ASN A 234 28.17 -29.02 1.21
N PRO A 235 27.97 -27.73 1.57
CA PRO A 235 26.64 -27.17 1.72
C PRO A 235 25.99 -27.02 0.32
N VAL A 236 24.77 -27.50 0.19
CA VAL A 236 24.00 -27.46 -1.06
C VAL A 236 22.60 -26.92 -0.83
N VAL A 237 22.05 -26.28 -1.86
CA VAL A 237 20.65 -25.84 -1.96
C VAL A 237 19.91 -26.84 -2.85
N ASP A 238 18.79 -27.38 -2.39
CA ASP A 238 17.94 -28.29 -3.16
C ASP A 238 16.87 -27.54 -3.92
N ARG A 239 16.72 -27.89 -5.19
CA ARG A 239 15.72 -27.29 -6.07
C ARG A 239 14.30 -27.57 -5.61
N ASP A 240 14.01 -28.81 -5.26
CA ASP A 240 12.63 -29.21 -4.91
C ASP A 240 12.15 -28.48 -3.66
N ARG A 241 13.02 -28.30 -2.65
CA ARG A 241 12.70 -27.51 -1.45
C ARG A 241 12.45 -26.04 -1.80
N VAL A 242 13.28 -25.45 -2.66
CA VAL A 242 13.07 -24.06 -3.11
C VAL A 242 11.76 -23.90 -3.87
N LEU A 243 11.40 -24.85 -4.75
CA LEU A 243 10.14 -24.83 -5.48
C LEU A 243 8.94 -25.06 -4.56
N GLU A 244 9.07 -25.96 -3.60
CA GLU A 244 8.09 -26.19 -2.55
C GLU A 244 7.86 -24.91 -1.75
N ALA A 245 8.92 -24.23 -1.28
CA ALA A 245 8.76 -22.94 -0.60
C ALA A 245 8.17 -21.82 -1.48
N ILE A 246 8.37 -21.86 -2.80
CA ILE A 246 7.67 -20.96 -3.73
C ILE A 246 6.18 -21.30 -3.78
N ALA A 247 5.84 -22.59 -3.85
CA ALA A 247 4.47 -23.07 -3.84
C ALA A 247 3.78 -22.81 -2.50
N ASP A 248 4.43 -23.08 -1.38
CA ASP A 248 3.96 -22.82 -0.02
C ASP A 248 3.74 -21.34 0.20
N ARG A 249 4.63 -20.46 -0.29
CA ARG A 249 4.34 -19.02 -0.27
C ARG A 249 3.12 -18.65 -1.10
N ALA A 250 2.90 -19.33 -2.23
CA ALA A 250 1.69 -19.15 -3.00
C ALA A 250 0.44 -19.71 -2.30
N ILE A 251 0.59 -20.67 -1.37
CA ILE A 251 -0.48 -21.28 -0.57
C ILE A 251 -0.72 -20.53 0.75
N ASP A 252 0.29 -20.05 1.48
CA ASP A 252 0.12 -19.13 2.63
C ASP A 252 -0.52 -17.82 2.15
N ASP A 253 -0.17 -17.36 0.94
CA ASP A 253 -0.90 -16.32 0.21
C ASP A 253 -2.33 -16.76 -0.23
N VAL A 254 -2.81 -17.94 0.17
CA VAL A 254 -4.17 -18.50 -0.05
C VAL A 254 -4.84 -18.98 1.25
N ASP A 255 -4.11 -19.42 2.28
CA ASP A 255 -4.63 -19.94 3.58
C ASP A 255 -4.79 -18.84 4.64
N ASP A 256 -4.11 -17.70 4.50
CA ASP A 256 -4.34 -16.47 5.28
C ASP A 256 -5.71 -15.81 4.93
N TYR A 257 -6.66 -16.60 4.40
CA TYR A 257 -7.97 -16.25 3.84
C TYR A 257 -9.13 -17.04 4.49
N GLU A 258 -8.87 -17.84 5.54
CA GLU A 258 -9.92 -18.50 6.34
C GLU A 258 -10.12 -17.93 7.77
N GLU A 259 -9.44 -16.84 8.17
CA GLU A 259 -9.76 -16.07 9.40
C GLU A 259 -10.21 -14.62 9.13
#